data_AF-A0A0Q0X7H9-F1
#
_entry.id   AF-A0A0Q0X7H9-F1
#
_cell.length_a   1.000
_cell.length_b   1.000
_cell.length_c   1.000
_cell.angle_alpha   90.00
_cell.angle_beta   90.00
_cell.angle_gamma   90.00
#
_symmetry.space_group_name_H-M   'P 1'
#
loop_
_entity.id
_entity.type
_entity.pdbx_description
1 polymer ?
#
loop_
_entity_poly.entity_id
_entity_poly.type
_entity_poly.pdbx_seq_one_letter_code
_entity_poly.pdbx_strand_id
1 'polypeptide(L)'
;MSDFLPTNFEINSYIFHGIDEYNVKDNYTLNNYPIVYIIYDLESSTAYVGESTNALQRMQNHLSHPEKKKLKYVYIISSPNFNKSATLDIESYLIKYMVADEKFILLNGNAGIVDHNYYQKPAYYEVFKNIWENLKLQKVAVKDILQIDNSDLFKYSPYKALTADQHKAIYQYLKLILNRSESTVFVQGSAGTGKTILAVYLIKMLLTKVDIDDYEDAEGINLLELEFVKEIQESNRDLKIALVVPMVSLRKTLENVFRNVKGLKPSMVIGPSAVTKQDYDILIVDEAHRLKRRKGITNYRSHDNNNRLLGYGNEGTELDWIMRCSKHQLFFYDSAQSIRPSDIPQSVFDKLKVNTGSHVIELTSQLRAKGGVDYIRFVDRLLNHQLPEVAEPFNATTYDLKLFKNMSEMVDVLRLKESEYGLSRMMAGYGWKWKSKNANVPDAIIDGIELTWNRVPHDWINSTKDLKEIGCIHTVQGYDLNYAGVIFGNEIKYDAVNHEIYIDKENYYDTKGSVGIDDPNQLKEYVINIYKTMMYRGILGTYVYVVDDELRGYLSKYINLKG
;
A
#
# COMPACT_ATOMS: atom_id res chain seq x y z
N MET A 1 30.57 -14.41 -24.11
CA MET A 1 29.31 -14.60 -23.34
C MET A 1 29.45 -13.82 -22.04
N SER A 2 28.60 -12.80 -21.89
CA SER A 2 28.40 -11.83 -20.79
C SER A 2 29.61 -11.04 -20.25
N ASP A 3 29.98 -9.95 -20.96
CA ASP A 3 30.73 -8.80 -20.40
C ASP A 3 29.82 -7.83 -19.60
N PHE A 4 28.61 -8.27 -19.24
CA PHE A 4 27.69 -7.47 -18.42
C PHE A 4 28.17 -7.47 -16.98
N LEU A 5 28.86 -6.40 -16.58
CA LEU A 5 29.22 -6.13 -15.19
C LEU A 5 28.27 -5.06 -14.63
N PRO A 6 27.54 -5.33 -13.54
CA PRO A 6 26.65 -4.35 -12.92
C PRO A 6 27.34 -3.07 -12.44
N THR A 7 28.67 -3.09 -12.33
CA THR A 7 29.52 -1.95 -11.95
C THR A 7 30.02 -1.13 -13.14
N ASN A 8 29.72 -1.54 -14.37
CA ASN A 8 30.15 -0.84 -15.59
C ASN A 8 29.22 0.33 -15.92
N PHE A 9 29.31 1.40 -15.14
CA PHE A 9 28.63 2.67 -15.37
C PHE A 9 29.51 3.83 -14.89
N GLU A 10 29.23 5.02 -15.38
CA GLU A 10 29.89 6.26 -14.97
C GLU A 10 28.86 7.22 -14.36
N ILE A 11 29.26 7.96 -13.31
CA ILE A 11 28.45 9.04 -12.74
C ILE A 11 29.27 10.32 -12.81
N ASN A 12 28.92 11.19 -13.74
CA ASN A 12 29.58 12.46 -14.00
C ASN A 12 28.75 13.62 -13.45
N SER A 13 29.38 14.58 -12.76
CA SER A 13 28.69 15.72 -12.13
C SER A 13 29.01 17.03 -12.85
N TYR A 14 27.99 17.86 -13.05
CA TYR A 14 28.09 19.13 -13.75
C TYR A 14 27.27 20.23 -13.06
N ILE A 15 27.60 21.49 -13.35
CA ILE A 15 26.75 22.64 -13.02
C ILE A 15 25.61 22.69 -14.04
N PHE A 16 24.36 22.64 -13.59
CA PHE A 16 23.20 22.53 -14.46
C PHE A 16 23.04 23.71 -15.42
N HIS A 17 23.27 24.94 -14.94
CA HIS A 17 23.19 26.15 -15.79
C HIS A 17 24.31 26.27 -16.83
N GLY A 18 25.40 25.52 -16.67
CA GLY A 18 26.56 25.57 -17.56
C GLY A 18 26.71 24.32 -18.42
N ILE A 19 25.70 23.46 -18.48
CA ILE A 19 25.78 22.21 -19.23
C ILE A 19 25.59 22.46 -20.72
N ASP A 20 26.61 22.13 -21.49
CA ASP A 20 26.65 22.25 -22.95
C ASP A 20 27.58 21.19 -23.56
N GLU A 21 27.63 21.15 -24.90
CA GLU A 21 28.45 20.22 -25.68
C GLU A 21 29.96 20.36 -25.45
N TYR A 22 30.44 21.49 -24.91
CA TYR A 22 31.86 21.75 -24.67
C TYR A 22 32.29 21.35 -23.25
N ASN A 23 31.37 21.39 -22.29
CA ASN A 23 31.63 21.09 -20.88
C ASN A 23 31.36 19.62 -20.51
N VAL A 24 30.54 18.91 -21.30
CA VAL A 24 30.28 17.48 -21.09
C VAL A 24 31.36 16.63 -21.74
N LYS A 25 32.01 15.77 -20.94
CA LYS A 25 33.06 14.84 -21.42
C LYS A 25 32.58 13.40 -21.56
N ASP A 26 31.33 13.15 -21.21
CA ASP A 26 30.71 11.83 -21.27
C ASP A 26 30.39 11.44 -22.73
N ASN A 27 31.12 10.45 -23.26
CA ASN A 27 30.97 10.04 -24.66
C ASN A 27 29.57 9.53 -24.99
N TYR A 28 28.89 8.87 -24.05
CA TYR A 28 27.53 8.37 -24.26
C TYR A 28 26.54 9.51 -24.45
N THR A 29 26.67 10.56 -23.65
CA THR A 29 25.87 11.79 -23.74
C THR A 29 26.10 12.52 -25.05
N LEU A 30 27.36 12.68 -25.48
CA LEU A 30 27.69 13.39 -26.73
C LEU A 30 27.22 12.63 -27.98
N ASN A 31 27.07 11.31 -27.91
CA ASN A 31 26.67 10.45 -29.02
C ASN A 31 25.21 9.98 -28.94
N ASN A 32 24.38 10.64 -28.13
CA ASN A 32 22.94 10.37 -28.02
C ASN A 32 22.58 8.92 -27.61
N TYR A 33 23.41 8.30 -26.75
CA TYR A 33 23.04 7.03 -26.12
C TYR A 33 22.01 7.27 -25.00
N PRO A 34 21.18 6.25 -24.67
CA PRO A 34 20.30 6.31 -23.51
C PRO A 34 21.11 6.54 -22.23
N ILE A 35 20.77 7.59 -21.47
CA ILE A 35 21.35 7.89 -20.16
C ILE A 35 20.25 8.19 -19.13
N VAL A 36 20.63 8.17 -17.85
CA VAL A 36 19.77 8.62 -16.75
C VAL A 36 20.44 9.81 -16.07
N TYR A 37 19.67 10.79 -15.60
CA TYR A 37 20.19 11.96 -14.94
C TYR A 37 19.39 12.35 -13.69
N ILE A 38 20.08 13.05 -12.78
CA ILE A 38 19.49 13.63 -11.57
C ILE A 38 19.87 15.10 -11.51
N ILE A 39 18.90 16.00 -11.66
CA ILE A 39 19.08 17.43 -11.46
C ILE A 39 18.66 17.76 -10.03
N TYR A 40 19.46 18.50 -9.28
CA TYR A 40 19.17 18.76 -7.87
C TYR A 40 19.71 20.09 -7.36
N ASP A 41 19.16 20.54 -6.23
CA ASP A 41 19.67 21.64 -5.43
C ASP A 41 19.64 21.27 -3.95
N LEU A 42 20.81 21.34 -3.32
CA LEU A 42 20.99 21.00 -1.90
C LEU A 42 20.36 22.04 -0.97
N GLU A 43 20.25 23.29 -1.40
CA GLU A 43 19.72 24.37 -0.56
C GLU A 43 18.20 24.26 -0.41
N SER A 44 17.49 24.09 -1.54
CA SER A 44 16.04 23.85 -1.51
C SER A 44 15.67 22.39 -1.18
N SER A 45 16.64 21.47 -1.16
CA SER A 45 16.39 20.02 -1.04
C SER A 45 15.36 19.54 -2.06
N THR A 46 15.49 19.99 -3.31
CA THR A 46 14.65 19.56 -4.43
C THR A 46 15.47 18.84 -5.49
N ALA A 47 14.85 17.87 -6.17
CA ALA A 47 15.47 17.14 -7.26
C ALA A 47 14.47 16.74 -8.34
N TYR A 48 14.99 16.41 -9.51
CA TYR A 48 14.27 15.84 -10.64
C TYR A 48 15.11 14.71 -11.22
N VAL A 49 14.49 13.57 -11.45
CA VAL A 49 15.13 12.42 -12.12
C VAL A 49 14.55 12.30 -13.51
N GLY A 50 15.38 11.99 -14.50
CA GLY A 50 14.87 11.69 -15.84
C GLY A 50 15.79 10.78 -16.61
N GLU A 51 15.31 10.21 -17.70
CA GLU A 51 16.14 9.59 -18.72
C GLU A 51 16.02 10.34 -20.06
N SER A 52 16.99 10.12 -20.95
CA SER A 52 16.95 10.67 -22.29
C SER A 52 17.96 9.99 -23.21
N THR A 53 17.65 9.96 -24.51
CA THR A 53 18.62 9.71 -25.58
C THR A 53 19.25 11.00 -26.11
N ASN A 54 18.71 12.18 -25.79
CA ASN A 54 19.26 13.48 -26.16
C ASN A 54 19.35 14.37 -24.92
N ALA A 55 20.32 14.06 -24.05
CA ALA A 55 20.42 14.68 -22.74
C ALA A 55 20.66 16.19 -22.82
N LEU A 56 21.46 16.68 -23.78
CA LEU A 56 21.76 18.11 -23.91
C LEU A 56 20.50 18.92 -24.27
N GLN A 57 19.72 18.47 -25.27
CA GLN A 57 18.44 19.11 -25.59
C GLN A 57 17.48 19.05 -24.39
N ARG A 58 17.43 17.90 -23.70
CA ARG A 58 16.59 17.72 -22.53
C ARG A 58 16.96 18.70 -21.40
N MET A 59 18.24 18.97 -21.18
CA MET A 59 18.69 19.97 -20.19
C MET A 59 18.24 21.38 -20.58
N GLN A 60 18.30 21.75 -21.85
CA GLN A 60 17.81 23.05 -22.34
C GLN A 60 16.29 23.20 -22.13
N ASN A 61 15.52 22.15 -22.40
CA ASN A 61 14.09 22.14 -22.13
C ASN A 61 13.82 22.37 -20.62
N HIS A 62 14.55 21.69 -19.73
CA HIS A 62 14.44 21.88 -18.28
C HIS A 62 14.82 23.29 -17.82
N LEU A 63 15.79 23.94 -18.46
CA LEU A 63 16.17 25.34 -18.19
C LEU A 63 15.08 26.34 -18.59
N SER A 64 14.19 25.97 -19.51
CA SER A 64 13.00 26.76 -19.85
C SER A 64 11.88 26.63 -18.81
N HIS A 65 11.82 25.50 -18.08
CA HIS A 65 10.75 25.21 -17.14
C HIS A 65 10.87 26.05 -15.83
N PRO A 66 9.80 26.74 -15.36
CA PRO A 66 9.87 27.69 -14.26
C PRO A 66 10.39 27.14 -12.93
N GLU A 67 10.13 25.87 -12.63
CA GLU A 67 10.60 25.22 -11.40
C GLU A 67 11.94 24.50 -11.57
N LYS A 68 12.18 23.84 -12.71
CA LYS A 68 13.35 22.97 -12.91
C LYS A 68 14.61 23.80 -13.15
N LYS A 69 14.47 24.97 -13.78
CA LYS A 69 15.56 25.96 -13.94
C LYS A 69 16.15 26.49 -12.63
N LYS A 70 15.55 26.23 -11.47
CA LYS A 70 16.07 26.68 -10.17
C LYS A 70 17.07 25.68 -9.57
N LEU A 71 17.15 24.48 -10.12
CA LEU A 71 18.10 23.46 -9.69
C LEU A 71 19.53 23.85 -10.10
N LYS A 72 20.54 23.33 -9.42
CA LYS A 72 21.92 23.85 -9.55
C LYS A 72 22.91 22.86 -10.15
N TYR A 73 22.73 21.59 -9.85
CA TYR A 73 23.67 20.54 -10.21
C TYR A 73 22.96 19.44 -10.99
N VAL A 74 23.71 18.74 -11.82
CA VAL A 74 23.21 17.56 -12.54
C VAL A 74 24.23 16.43 -12.45
N TYR A 75 23.75 15.23 -12.11
CA TYR A 75 24.46 13.98 -12.36
C TYR A 75 23.98 13.38 -13.66
N ILE A 76 24.91 12.94 -14.49
CA ILE A 76 24.65 12.09 -15.65
C ILE A 76 25.21 10.72 -15.34
N ILE A 77 24.35 9.72 -15.49
CA ILE A 77 24.62 8.31 -15.26
C ILE A 77 24.56 7.61 -16.62
N SER A 78 25.69 7.08 -17.06
CA SER A 78 25.86 6.46 -18.36
C SER A 78 26.46 5.05 -18.23
N SER A 79 26.21 4.18 -19.21
CA SER A 79 26.80 2.85 -19.25
C SER A 79 26.82 2.32 -20.68
N PRO A 80 27.84 1.56 -21.09
CA PRO A 80 27.83 0.85 -22.36
C PRO A 80 26.69 -0.17 -22.49
N ASN A 81 26.11 -0.60 -21.36
CA ASN A 81 25.02 -1.57 -21.34
C ASN A 81 23.63 -0.92 -21.39
N PHE A 82 23.52 0.41 -21.31
CA PHE A 82 22.22 1.06 -21.29
C PHE A 82 21.51 0.99 -22.64
N ASN A 83 20.27 0.54 -22.57
CA ASN A 83 19.27 0.62 -23.62
C ASN A 83 18.04 1.35 -23.05
N LYS A 84 17.12 1.80 -23.92
CA LYS A 84 15.96 2.62 -23.51
C LYS A 84 15.12 1.95 -22.42
N SER A 85 14.87 0.64 -22.51
CA SER A 85 14.13 -0.11 -21.48
C SER A 85 14.85 -0.09 -20.12
N ALA A 86 16.17 -0.30 -20.13
CA ALA A 86 16.98 -0.24 -18.92
C ALA A 86 17.01 1.16 -18.28
N THR A 87 17.13 2.23 -19.07
CA THR A 87 17.15 3.60 -18.54
C THR A 87 15.82 4.02 -17.94
N LEU A 88 14.68 3.65 -18.56
CA LEU A 88 13.34 3.87 -18.01
C LEU A 88 13.14 3.15 -16.66
N ASP A 89 13.64 1.92 -16.55
CA ASP A 89 13.56 1.14 -15.31
C ASP A 89 14.45 1.75 -14.20
N ILE A 90 15.67 2.15 -14.54
CA ILE A 90 16.61 2.79 -13.60
C ILE A 90 16.08 4.15 -13.14
N GLU A 91 15.55 4.97 -14.04
CA GLU A 91 14.84 6.21 -13.72
C GLU A 91 13.69 5.91 -12.74
N SER A 92 12.84 4.94 -13.05
CA SER A 92 11.73 4.54 -12.19
C SER A 92 12.20 4.10 -10.80
N TYR A 93 13.30 3.33 -10.70
CA TYR A 93 13.90 2.98 -9.40
C TYR A 93 14.41 4.22 -8.67
N LEU A 94 15.16 5.10 -9.33
CA LEU A 94 15.68 6.31 -8.71
C LEU A 94 14.55 7.23 -8.21
N ILE A 95 13.48 7.43 -8.97
CA ILE A 95 12.30 8.19 -8.53
C ILE A 95 11.70 7.57 -7.26
N LYS A 96 11.43 6.25 -7.28
CA LYS A 96 10.82 5.53 -6.14
C LYS A 96 11.68 5.64 -4.88
N TYR A 97 12.99 5.45 -5.02
CA TYR A 97 13.91 5.39 -3.89
C TYR A 97 14.29 6.78 -3.37
N MET A 98 14.51 7.78 -4.24
CA MET A 98 14.84 9.14 -3.81
C MET A 98 13.70 9.81 -3.04
N VAL A 99 12.44 9.56 -3.43
CA VAL A 99 11.29 10.05 -2.66
C VAL A 99 11.29 9.43 -1.26
N ALA A 100 11.48 8.11 -1.17
CA ALA A 100 11.48 7.40 0.10
C ALA A 100 12.72 7.66 0.98
N ASP A 101 13.82 8.14 0.39
CA ASP A 101 15.01 8.61 1.11
C ASP A 101 14.72 9.87 1.95
N GLU A 102 13.69 10.64 1.60
CA GLU A 102 13.25 11.89 2.26
C GLU A 102 14.29 13.02 2.26
N LYS A 103 15.44 12.83 1.60
CA LYS A 103 16.45 13.88 1.45
C LYS A 103 16.03 14.96 0.46
N PHE A 104 15.31 14.57 -0.59
CA PHE A 104 14.86 15.48 -1.64
C PHE A 104 13.35 15.36 -1.85
N ILE A 105 12.70 16.51 -2.06
CA ILE A 105 11.35 16.55 -2.61
C ILE A 105 11.46 16.53 -4.14
N LEU A 106 10.94 15.47 -4.77
CA LEU A 106 10.99 15.34 -6.22
C LEU A 106 9.99 16.25 -6.94
N LEU A 107 10.45 16.85 -8.04
CA LEU A 107 9.63 17.63 -8.96
C LEU A 107 8.86 16.75 -9.96
N ASN A 108 9.21 15.47 -10.06
CA ASN A 108 8.58 14.51 -10.98
C ASN A 108 7.05 14.43 -10.80
N GLY A 109 6.35 14.32 -11.93
CA GLY A 109 5.01 13.74 -11.98
C GLY A 109 5.04 12.24 -11.73
N ASN A 110 3.87 11.63 -11.58
CA ASN A 110 3.74 10.18 -11.36
C ASN A 110 3.22 9.41 -12.58
N ALA A 111 2.79 10.12 -13.63
CA ALA A 111 2.44 9.49 -14.89
C ALA A 111 3.69 9.01 -15.64
N GLY A 112 3.55 7.92 -16.39
CA GLY A 112 4.65 7.33 -17.17
C GLY A 112 5.52 6.32 -16.41
N ILE A 113 5.30 6.11 -15.11
CA ILE A 113 6.05 5.11 -14.33
C ILE A 113 5.55 3.72 -14.71
N VAL A 114 6.41 2.98 -15.41
CA VAL A 114 6.10 1.67 -15.95
C VAL A 114 6.96 0.59 -15.32
N ASP A 115 6.35 -0.56 -15.05
CA ASP A 115 7.05 -1.79 -14.68
C ASP A 115 6.91 -2.79 -15.84
N HIS A 116 7.91 -2.78 -16.73
CA HIS A 116 7.89 -3.59 -17.95
C HIS A 116 8.96 -4.69 -17.88
N ASN A 117 8.72 -5.81 -18.54
CA ASN A 117 9.70 -6.91 -18.60
C ASN A 117 10.55 -6.77 -19.85
N TYR A 118 11.87 -6.88 -19.69
CA TYR A 118 12.85 -6.84 -20.78
C TYR A 118 14.05 -7.73 -20.45
N TYR A 119 14.87 -7.96 -21.47
CA TYR A 119 16.04 -8.83 -21.37
C TYR A 119 17.00 -8.36 -20.27
N GLN A 120 17.45 -9.29 -19.43
CA GLN A 120 18.39 -9.05 -18.33
C GLN A 120 17.94 -8.06 -17.24
N LYS A 121 16.64 -7.74 -17.13
CA LYS A 121 16.09 -6.87 -16.07
C LYS A 121 16.64 -7.11 -14.64
N PRO A 122 16.77 -8.37 -14.14
CA PRO A 122 17.38 -8.60 -12.82
C PRO A 122 18.82 -8.08 -12.70
N ALA A 123 19.59 -8.12 -13.78
CA ALA A 123 20.97 -7.65 -13.81
C ALA A 123 21.05 -6.11 -13.77
N TYR A 124 20.09 -5.40 -14.38
CA TYR A 124 19.98 -3.94 -14.28
C TYR A 124 19.51 -3.47 -12.90
N TYR A 125 18.76 -4.29 -12.16
CA TYR A 125 18.48 -3.99 -10.76
C TYR A 125 19.77 -3.99 -9.92
N GLU A 126 20.72 -4.88 -10.20
CA GLU A 126 22.05 -4.82 -9.57
C GLU A 126 22.82 -3.57 -9.99
N VAL A 127 22.69 -3.09 -11.23
CA VAL A 127 23.26 -1.80 -11.65
C VAL A 127 22.67 -0.66 -10.81
N PHE A 128 21.34 -0.62 -10.65
CA PHE A 128 20.66 0.35 -9.80
C PHE A 128 21.19 0.33 -8.36
N LYS A 129 21.38 -0.85 -7.75
CA LYS A 129 21.95 -0.94 -6.38
C LYS A 129 23.33 -0.31 -6.30
N ASN A 130 24.19 -0.57 -7.29
CA ASN A 130 25.54 0.01 -7.33
C ASN A 130 25.50 1.53 -7.55
N ILE A 131 24.58 2.03 -8.39
CA ILE A 131 24.32 3.47 -8.55
C ILE A 131 23.90 4.07 -7.20
N TRP A 132 22.97 3.43 -6.48
CA TRP A 132 22.47 3.91 -5.19
C TRP A 132 23.58 4.04 -4.14
N GLU A 133 24.46 3.04 -4.03
CA GLU A 133 25.61 3.12 -3.13
C GLU A 133 26.59 4.25 -3.49
N ASN A 134 26.80 4.53 -4.78
CA ASN A 134 27.60 5.68 -5.20
C ASN A 134 26.92 7.01 -4.83
N LEU A 135 25.60 7.12 -5.02
CA LEU A 135 24.84 8.30 -4.60
C LEU A 135 24.89 8.51 -3.08
N LYS A 136 24.94 7.44 -2.28
CA LYS A 136 25.17 7.54 -0.82
C LYS A 136 26.57 8.08 -0.50
N LEU A 137 27.62 7.57 -1.17
CA LEU A 137 28.99 8.07 -1.00
C LEU A 137 29.11 9.56 -1.35
N GLN A 138 28.39 10.01 -2.38
CA GLN A 138 28.30 11.41 -2.80
C GLN A 138 27.34 12.24 -1.93
N LYS A 139 26.72 11.64 -0.90
CA LYS A 139 25.74 12.27 -0.02
C LYS A 139 24.54 12.84 -0.79
N VAL A 140 24.11 12.20 -1.87
CA VAL A 140 22.86 12.48 -2.60
C VAL A 140 21.75 11.55 -2.11
N ALA A 141 22.10 10.39 -1.59
CA ALA A 141 21.21 9.51 -0.83
C ALA A 141 21.71 9.37 0.61
N VAL A 142 20.86 8.91 1.53
CA VAL A 142 21.21 8.69 2.94
C VAL A 142 20.90 7.28 3.42
N LYS A 143 19.72 6.77 3.10
CA LYS A 143 19.20 5.49 3.60
C LYS A 143 19.67 4.32 2.75
N ASP A 144 19.80 3.17 3.40
CA ASP A 144 20.02 1.90 2.73
C ASP A 144 18.74 1.44 2.00
N ILE A 145 18.92 0.65 0.95
CA ILE A 145 17.81 0.06 0.17
C ILE A 145 16.81 -0.66 1.08
N LEU A 146 17.30 -1.48 2.02
CA LEU A 146 16.42 -2.21 2.94
C LEU A 146 15.61 -1.29 3.87
N GLN A 147 16.19 -0.16 4.28
CA GLN A 147 15.48 0.84 5.10
C GLN A 147 14.39 1.52 4.28
N ILE A 148 14.68 1.81 3.01
CA ILE A 148 13.72 2.40 2.07
C ILE A 148 12.59 1.43 1.77
N ASP A 149 12.89 0.19 1.38
CA ASP A 149 11.90 -0.84 1.04
C ASP A 149 10.90 -1.07 2.18
N ASN A 150 11.38 -0.98 3.42
CA ASN A 150 10.56 -1.14 4.62
C ASN A 150 9.78 0.13 5.02
N SER A 151 10.08 1.29 4.44
CA SER A 151 9.43 2.55 4.79
C SER A 151 7.99 2.65 4.25
N ASP A 152 7.14 3.30 5.03
CA ASP A 152 5.76 3.61 4.61
C ASP A 152 5.73 4.48 3.35
N LEU A 153 6.67 5.43 3.23
CA LEU A 153 6.76 6.32 2.07
C LEU A 153 7.04 5.55 0.79
N PHE A 154 7.89 4.52 0.84
CA PHE A 154 8.11 3.63 -0.30
C PHE A 154 6.87 2.79 -0.61
N LYS A 155 6.23 2.21 0.42
CA LYS A 155 5.08 1.31 0.25
C LYS A 155 3.85 1.98 -0.34
N TYR A 156 3.56 3.21 0.10
CA TYR A 156 2.38 3.99 -0.31
C TYR A 156 2.71 5.12 -1.29
N SER A 157 3.91 5.12 -1.85
CA SER A 157 4.36 6.14 -2.80
C SER A 157 3.41 6.24 -4.00
N PRO A 158 3.03 7.46 -4.46
CA PRO A 158 2.35 7.63 -5.74
C PRO A 158 3.24 7.30 -6.93
N TYR A 159 4.54 7.09 -6.71
CA TYR A 159 5.51 6.78 -7.77
C TYR A 159 5.68 5.26 -7.98
N LYS A 160 4.76 4.43 -7.48
CA LYS A 160 4.72 3.02 -7.83
C LYS A 160 4.08 2.85 -9.21
N ALA A 161 4.66 1.94 -10.00
CA ALA A 161 4.06 1.50 -11.25
C ALA A 161 2.69 0.85 -10.96
N LEU A 162 1.71 1.20 -11.78
CA LEU A 162 0.38 0.61 -11.70
C LEU A 162 0.24 -0.57 -12.65
N THR A 163 -0.69 -1.46 -12.35
CA THR A 163 -1.05 -2.57 -13.23
C THR A 163 -2.03 -2.11 -14.31
N ALA A 164 -2.18 -2.91 -15.37
CA ALA A 164 -3.08 -2.58 -16.49
C ALA A 164 -4.56 -2.41 -16.05
N ASP A 165 -5.04 -3.20 -15.09
CA ASP A 165 -6.38 -3.05 -14.51
C ASP A 165 -6.52 -1.79 -13.65
N GLN A 166 -5.45 -1.35 -12.98
CA GLN A 166 -5.43 -0.09 -12.24
C GLN A 166 -5.46 1.13 -13.18
N HIS A 167 -4.68 1.13 -14.27
CA HIS A 167 -4.79 2.16 -15.32
C HIS A 167 -6.20 2.21 -15.92
N LYS A 168 -6.76 1.05 -16.27
CA LYS A 168 -8.15 0.97 -16.75
C LYS A 168 -9.14 1.57 -15.75
N ALA A 169 -8.95 1.35 -14.44
CA ALA A 169 -9.79 1.93 -13.40
C ALA A 169 -9.68 3.47 -13.35
N ILE A 170 -8.46 4.01 -13.43
CA ILE A 170 -8.22 5.46 -13.53
C ILE A 170 -8.92 6.03 -14.76
N TYR A 171 -8.64 5.48 -15.93
CA TYR A 171 -9.21 5.95 -17.19
C TYR A 171 -10.75 6.00 -17.15
N GLN A 172 -11.38 4.93 -16.64
CA GLN A 172 -12.84 4.89 -16.49
C GLN A 172 -13.36 5.94 -15.51
N TYR A 173 -12.65 6.16 -14.40
CA TYR A 173 -13.04 7.15 -13.40
C TYR A 173 -12.90 8.59 -13.92
N LEU A 174 -11.77 8.93 -14.55
CA LEU A 174 -11.55 10.23 -15.17
C LEU A 174 -12.61 10.54 -16.24
N LYS A 175 -12.93 9.54 -17.07
CA LYS A 175 -13.99 9.67 -18.07
C LYS A 175 -15.36 9.96 -17.43
N LEU A 176 -15.65 9.39 -16.27
CA LEU A 176 -16.91 9.65 -15.56
C LEU A 176 -16.94 11.06 -14.96
N ILE A 177 -15.82 11.56 -14.43
CA ILE A 177 -15.73 12.95 -13.94
C ILE A 177 -16.02 13.95 -15.06
N LEU A 178 -15.44 13.75 -16.25
CA LEU A 178 -15.63 14.66 -17.38
C LEU A 178 -17.07 14.65 -17.94
N ASN A 179 -17.74 13.50 -17.93
CA ASN A 179 -19.02 13.33 -18.62
C ASN A 179 -20.26 13.45 -17.71
N ARG A 180 -20.08 13.67 -16.41
CA ARG A 180 -21.17 13.69 -15.43
C ARG A 180 -20.99 14.87 -14.48
N SER A 181 -22.09 15.48 -14.02
CA SER A 181 -22.04 16.48 -12.95
C SER A 181 -21.78 15.86 -11.57
N GLU A 182 -22.19 14.60 -11.39
CA GLU A 182 -22.03 13.81 -10.16
C GLU A 182 -21.79 12.34 -10.54
N SER A 183 -20.97 11.62 -9.77
CA SER A 183 -20.73 10.20 -10.02
C SER A 183 -20.35 9.45 -8.75
N THR A 184 -20.81 8.20 -8.66
CA THR A 184 -20.45 7.30 -7.57
C THR A 184 -19.77 6.05 -8.14
N VAL A 185 -18.52 5.81 -7.78
CA VAL A 185 -17.73 4.72 -8.34
C VAL A 185 -17.18 3.84 -7.23
N PHE A 186 -17.32 2.53 -7.38
CA PHE A 186 -16.76 1.52 -6.48
C PHE A 186 -15.63 0.79 -7.18
N VAL A 187 -14.40 0.95 -6.71
CA VAL A 187 -13.27 0.13 -7.11
C VAL A 187 -13.12 -1.00 -6.11
N GLN A 188 -13.34 -2.23 -6.58
CA GLN A 188 -13.36 -3.45 -5.77
C GLN A 188 -12.19 -4.35 -6.13
N GLY A 189 -11.75 -5.14 -5.17
CA GLY A 189 -10.69 -6.12 -5.36
C GLY A 189 -10.30 -6.70 -4.01
N SER A 190 -9.67 -7.86 -4.00
CA SER A 190 -9.24 -8.52 -2.76
C SER A 190 -8.16 -7.72 -2.02
N ALA A 191 -7.84 -8.16 -0.80
CA ALA A 191 -6.73 -7.60 -0.03
C ALA A 191 -5.40 -7.75 -0.80
N GLY A 192 -4.73 -6.63 -1.05
CA GLY A 192 -3.43 -6.61 -1.73
C GLY A 192 -3.47 -6.19 -3.20
N THR A 193 -4.63 -5.81 -3.75
CA THR A 193 -4.76 -5.29 -5.13
C THR A 193 -4.28 -3.84 -5.33
N GLY A 194 -3.61 -3.25 -4.34
CA GLY A 194 -3.03 -1.90 -4.44
C GLY A 194 -4.02 -0.73 -4.40
N LYS A 195 -5.25 -0.92 -3.89
CA LYS A 195 -6.29 0.12 -3.77
C LYS A 195 -5.81 1.44 -3.16
N THR A 196 -5.12 1.37 -2.01
CA THR A 196 -4.55 2.57 -1.35
C THR A 196 -3.52 3.28 -2.24
N ILE A 197 -2.63 2.54 -2.91
CA ILE A 197 -1.63 3.13 -3.83
C ILE A 197 -2.34 3.81 -4.99
N LEU A 198 -3.37 3.18 -5.55
CA LEU A 198 -4.18 3.74 -6.62
C LEU A 198 -4.86 5.06 -6.20
N ALA A 199 -5.35 5.13 -4.96
CA ALA A 199 -5.92 6.35 -4.38
C ALA A 199 -4.90 7.50 -4.34
N VAL A 200 -3.70 7.24 -3.80
CA VAL A 200 -2.64 8.24 -3.67
C VAL A 200 -2.12 8.67 -5.05
N TYR A 201 -1.93 7.72 -5.96
CA TYR A 201 -1.54 7.97 -7.34
C TYR A 201 -2.52 8.90 -8.04
N LEU A 202 -3.82 8.62 -7.96
CA LEU A 202 -4.85 9.41 -8.64
C LEU A 202 -4.89 10.85 -8.13
N ILE A 203 -4.78 11.06 -6.81
CA ILE A 203 -4.74 12.43 -6.23
C ILE A 203 -3.50 13.17 -6.71
N LYS A 204 -2.34 12.51 -6.67
CA LYS A 204 -1.08 13.10 -7.16
C LYS A 204 -1.18 13.47 -8.63
N MET A 205 -1.77 12.61 -9.45
CA MET A 205 -1.95 12.84 -10.88
C MET A 205 -2.89 14.03 -11.13
N LEU A 206 -4.05 14.08 -10.47
CA LEU A 206 -5.03 15.17 -10.62
C LEU A 206 -4.50 16.53 -10.16
N LEU A 207 -3.58 16.58 -9.21
CA LEU A 207 -3.03 17.82 -8.65
C LEU A 207 -1.66 18.23 -9.22
N THR A 208 -1.02 17.35 -10.01
CA THR A 208 0.25 17.68 -10.67
C THR A 208 -0.04 18.33 -12.01
N LYS A 209 0.56 19.50 -12.26
CA LYS A 209 0.44 20.15 -13.56
C LYS A 209 1.04 19.26 -14.64
N VAL A 210 0.27 19.03 -15.69
CA VAL A 210 0.71 18.28 -16.87
C VAL A 210 1.70 19.13 -17.66
N ASP A 211 2.98 18.74 -17.70
CA ASP A 211 4.04 19.33 -18.51
C ASP A 211 4.28 18.47 -19.76
N ILE A 212 3.97 18.98 -20.95
CA ILE A 212 4.03 18.22 -22.23
C ILE A 212 5.42 17.64 -22.47
N ASP A 213 6.48 18.34 -22.05
CA ASP A 213 7.85 17.89 -22.25
C ASP A 213 8.22 16.68 -21.39
N ASP A 214 7.47 16.40 -20.31
CA ASP A 214 7.68 15.20 -19.48
C ASP A 214 6.99 13.95 -20.04
N TYR A 215 6.25 14.08 -21.16
CA TYR A 215 5.39 13.03 -21.72
C TYR A 215 5.65 12.72 -23.20
N GLU A 216 6.80 13.12 -23.74
CA GLU A 216 7.13 12.90 -25.17
C GLU A 216 7.07 11.42 -25.57
N ASP A 217 7.34 10.50 -24.62
CA ASP A 217 7.28 9.05 -24.81
C ASP A 217 5.96 8.41 -24.30
N ALA A 218 4.96 9.20 -23.90
CA ALA A 218 3.69 8.65 -23.39
C ALA A 218 2.78 8.15 -24.51
N GLU A 219 2.42 6.86 -24.47
CA GLU A 219 1.58 6.22 -25.49
C GLU A 219 0.30 5.59 -24.91
N GLY A 220 -0.68 5.37 -25.79
CA GLY A 220 -1.88 4.58 -25.49
C GLY A 220 -2.72 5.15 -24.35
N ILE A 221 -3.03 4.30 -23.36
CA ILE A 221 -3.92 4.69 -22.25
C ILE A 221 -3.32 5.79 -21.36
N ASN A 222 -2.00 5.82 -21.20
CA ASN A 222 -1.32 6.81 -20.37
C ASN A 222 -1.48 8.21 -20.95
N LEU A 223 -1.39 8.34 -22.29
CA LEU A 223 -1.63 9.61 -22.97
C LEU A 223 -3.07 10.10 -22.77
N LEU A 224 -4.05 9.21 -22.92
CA LEU A 224 -5.47 9.53 -22.71
C LEU A 224 -5.76 9.95 -21.25
N GLU A 225 -5.15 9.29 -20.27
CA GLU A 225 -5.27 9.67 -18.85
C GLU A 225 -4.76 11.10 -18.62
N LEU A 226 -3.62 11.46 -19.21
CA LEU A 226 -3.03 12.80 -19.11
C LEU A 226 -3.87 13.87 -19.79
N GLU A 227 -4.41 13.58 -20.98
CA GLU A 227 -5.33 14.47 -21.69
C GLU A 227 -6.58 14.76 -20.85
N PHE A 228 -7.18 13.72 -20.24
CA PHE A 228 -8.33 13.89 -19.36
C PHE A 228 -8.00 14.67 -18.09
N VAL A 229 -6.84 14.42 -17.47
CA VAL A 229 -6.39 15.19 -16.31
C VAL A 229 -6.24 16.67 -16.67
N LYS A 230 -5.66 16.97 -17.83
CA LYS A 230 -5.51 18.34 -18.32
C LYS A 230 -6.87 19.03 -18.49
N GLU A 231 -7.84 18.36 -19.11
CA GLU A 231 -9.21 18.88 -19.29
C GLU A 231 -9.92 19.13 -17.94
N ILE A 232 -9.75 18.21 -16.97
CA ILE A 232 -10.27 18.38 -15.60
C ILE A 232 -9.64 19.60 -14.91
N GLN A 233 -8.32 19.78 -15.04
CA GLN A 233 -7.59 20.91 -14.45
C GLN A 233 -7.96 22.26 -15.12
N GLU A 234 -8.24 22.26 -16.42
CA GLU A 234 -8.66 23.45 -17.16
C GLU A 234 -10.09 23.86 -16.82
N SER A 235 -10.99 22.88 -16.60
CA SER A 235 -12.38 23.12 -16.21
C SER A 235 -12.53 23.52 -14.74
N ASN A 236 -11.65 23.06 -13.84
CA ASN A 236 -11.62 23.48 -12.44
C ASN A 236 -10.19 23.65 -11.93
N ARG A 237 -9.75 24.90 -11.83
CA ARG A 237 -8.37 25.25 -11.41
C ARG A 237 -8.09 25.03 -9.91
N ASP A 238 -9.12 24.86 -9.07
CA ASP A 238 -8.97 24.69 -7.62
C ASP A 238 -9.83 23.52 -7.12
N LEU A 239 -9.54 22.33 -7.66
CA LEU A 239 -10.23 21.09 -7.30
C LEU A 239 -10.14 20.80 -5.80
N LYS A 240 -11.29 20.77 -5.14
CA LYS A 240 -11.39 20.36 -3.73
C LYS A 240 -11.42 18.85 -3.63
N ILE A 241 -10.25 18.26 -3.39
CA ILE A 241 -10.06 16.81 -3.28
C ILE A 241 -9.63 16.42 -1.86
N ALA A 242 -10.18 15.33 -1.33
CA ALA A 242 -9.68 14.71 -0.11
C ALA A 242 -9.69 13.18 -0.16
N LEU A 243 -8.74 12.58 0.54
CA LEU A 243 -8.62 11.14 0.79
C LEU A 243 -9.21 10.84 2.17
N VAL A 244 -10.38 10.22 2.21
CA VAL A 244 -11.06 9.80 3.44
C VAL A 244 -10.53 8.42 3.86
N VAL A 245 -9.93 8.36 5.05
CA VAL A 245 -9.36 7.13 5.62
C VAL A 245 -9.97 6.89 7.00
N PRO A 246 -10.91 5.95 7.17
CA PRO A 246 -11.57 5.69 8.46
C PRO A 246 -10.59 5.27 9.58
N MET A 247 -9.51 4.57 9.23
CA MET A 247 -8.50 4.09 10.18
C MET A 247 -7.49 5.16 10.55
N VAL A 248 -7.24 5.33 11.86
CA VAL A 248 -6.34 6.37 12.38
C VAL A 248 -4.86 6.07 12.08
N SER A 249 -4.43 4.80 12.16
CA SER A 249 -3.04 4.41 11.88
C SER A 249 -2.68 4.70 10.42
N LEU A 250 -3.42 4.10 9.48
CA LEU A 250 -3.22 4.30 8.04
C LEU A 250 -3.34 5.78 7.65
N ARG A 251 -4.28 6.52 8.26
CA ARG A 251 -4.41 7.97 8.02
C ARG A 251 -3.13 8.72 8.36
N LYS A 252 -2.53 8.49 9.55
CA LYS A 252 -1.28 9.12 9.95
C LYS A 252 -0.11 8.76 9.02
N THR A 253 -0.05 7.50 8.60
CA THR A 253 0.92 7.05 7.60
C THR A 253 0.75 7.82 6.29
N LEU A 254 -0.47 7.92 5.76
CA LEU A 254 -0.74 8.64 4.51
C LEU A 254 -0.56 10.17 4.65
N GLU A 255 -0.85 10.76 5.81
CA GLU A 255 -0.51 12.16 6.11
C GLU A 255 1.01 12.41 6.00
N ASN A 256 1.83 11.45 6.44
CA ASN A 256 3.29 11.52 6.26
C ASN A 256 3.70 11.38 4.79
N VAL A 257 3.07 10.46 4.05
CA VAL A 257 3.30 10.31 2.60
C VAL A 257 3.02 11.62 1.87
N PHE A 258 1.86 12.24 2.14
CA PHE A 258 1.46 13.49 1.50
C PHE A 258 2.36 14.67 1.86
N ARG A 259 3.01 14.64 3.04
CA ARG A 259 3.97 15.68 3.45
C ARG A 259 5.22 15.69 2.56
N ASN A 260 5.68 14.50 2.17
CA ASN A 260 6.94 14.29 1.47
C ASN A 260 6.79 14.26 -0.07
N VAL A 261 5.57 14.39 -0.59
CA VAL A 261 5.30 14.39 -2.03
C VAL A 261 4.90 15.78 -2.49
N LYS A 262 5.61 16.32 -3.49
CA LYS A 262 5.31 17.65 -4.03
C LYS A 262 3.88 17.75 -4.56
N GLY A 263 3.19 18.84 -4.21
CA GLY A 263 1.83 19.12 -4.65
C GLY A 263 0.75 18.52 -3.74
N LEU A 264 1.11 17.60 -2.84
CA LEU A 264 0.21 17.04 -1.84
C LEU A 264 0.32 17.79 -0.52
N LYS A 265 -0.75 17.73 0.29
CA LYS A 265 -0.79 18.33 1.64
C LYS A 265 -1.33 17.32 2.64
N PRO A 266 -0.74 17.17 3.84
CA PRO A 266 -1.28 16.27 4.87
C PRO A 266 -2.76 16.52 5.19
N SER A 267 -3.22 17.77 5.10
CA SER A 267 -4.63 18.15 5.33
C SER A 267 -5.63 17.57 4.32
N MET A 268 -5.16 17.01 3.21
CA MET A 268 -6.01 16.31 2.24
C MET A 268 -6.38 14.90 2.71
N VAL A 269 -5.60 14.31 3.61
CA VAL A 269 -5.90 13.01 4.21
C VAL A 269 -6.74 13.24 5.46
N ILE A 270 -8.01 12.81 5.42
CA ILE A 270 -9.00 13.15 6.44
C ILE A 270 -9.70 11.92 7.00
N GLY A 271 -10.28 12.07 8.19
CA GLY A 271 -11.23 11.10 8.73
C GLY A 271 -12.66 11.40 8.26
N PRO A 272 -13.57 10.40 8.31
CA PRO A 272 -14.96 10.59 7.91
C PRO A 272 -15.65 11.76 8.61
N SER A 273 -15.38 11.98 9.90
CA SER A 273 -15.97 13.10 10.65
C SER A 273 -15.54 14.49 10.18
N ALA A 274 -14.43 14.61 9.44
CA ALA A 274 -13.97 15.89 8.90
C ALA A 274 -14.60 16.23 7.53
N VAL A 275 -15.25 15.26 6.89
CA VAL A 275 -15.96 15.45 5.61
C VAL A 275 -17.05 16.50 5.73
N THR A 276 -17.76 16.55 6.85
CA THR A 276 -18.92 17.44 7.07
C THR A 276 -18.57 18.93 7.20
N LYS A 277 -17.28 19.30 7.15
CA LYS A 277 -16.81 20.67 7.35
C LYS A 277 -16.90 21.54 6.09
N GLN A 278 -16.98 20.92 4.91
CA GLN A 278 -17.05 21.60 3.62
C GLN A 278 -17.54 20.65 2.53
N ASP A 279 -17.96 21.21 1.39
CA ASP A 279 -18.24 20.44 0.18
C ASP A 279 -16.97 20.23 -0.66
N TYR A 280 -16.86 19.04 -1.27
CA TYR A 280 -15.74 18.60 -2.10
C TYR A 280 -16.17 18.36 -3.54
N ASP A 281 -15.28 18.60 -4.49
CA ASP A 281 -15.51 18.19 -5.87
C ASP A 281 -15.30 16.67 -5.99
N ILE A 282 -14.26 16.15 -5.35
CA ILE A 282 -13.91 14.72 -5.37
C ILE A 282 -13.60 14.23 -3.95
N LEU A 283 -14.31 13.19 -3.51
CA LEU A 283 -13.92 12.40 -2.34
C LEU A 283 -13.49 11.01 -2.77
N ILE A 284 -12.26 10.67 -2.41
CA ILE A 284 -11.73 9.32 -2.55
C ILE A 284 -11.74 8.68 -1.17
N VAL A 285 -12.36 7.53 -1.04
CA VAL A 285 -12.58 6.86 0.24
C VAL A 285 -11.83 5.55 0.22
N ASP A 286 -10.72 5.52 0.96
CA ASP A 286 -9.97 4.27 1.15
C ASP A 286 -10.57 3.45 2.29
N GLU A 287 -10.46 2.13 2.19
CA GLU A 287 -11.01 1.17 3.16
C GLU A 287 -12.51 1.46 3.46
N ALA A 288 -13.31 1.71 2.41
CA ALA A 288 -14.70 2.16 2.53
C ALA A 288 -15.59 1.21 3.34
N HIS A 289 -15.26 -0.08 3.37
CA HIS A 289 -15.92 -1.10 4.19
C HIS A 289 -15.75 -0.86 5.70
N ARG A 290 -14.92 0.10 6.12
CA ARG A 290 -14.69 0.50 7.53
C ARG A 290 -15.36 1.81 7.89
N LEU A 291 -16.11 2.40 6.97
CA LEU A 291 -17.06 3.46 7.29
C LEU A 291 -18.07 2.95 8.30
N LYS A 292 -18.45 3.82 9.23
CA LYS A 292 -19.20 3.44 10.42
C LYS A 292 -20.65 3.85 10.37
N ARG A 293 -21.49 2.95 10.90
CA ARG A 293 -22.82 3.25 11.41
C ARG A 293 -22.77 3.47 12.93
N ARG A 294 -23.84 4.00 13.49
CA ARG A 294 -23.96 4.34 14.92
C ARG A 294 -24.13 3.12 15.85
N LYS A 295 -23.30 2.07 15.69
CA LYS A 295 -23.32 0.82 16.49
C LYS A 295 -21.92 0.46 16.97
N GLY A 296 -21.71 0.27 18.27
CA GLY A 296 -20.41 -0.17 18.82
C GLY A 296 -19.22 0.77 18.57
N ILE A 297 -19.49 2.05 18.29
CA ILE A 297 -18.46 3.07 18.01
C ILE A 297 -17.92 3.70 19.31
N THR A 298 -16.72 4.27 19.28
CA THR A 298 -16.17 5.01 20.43
C THR A 298 -16.65 6.45 20.49
N ASN A 299 -16.91 7.07 19.33
CA ASN A 299 -17.04 8.52 19.21
C ASN A 299 -18.50 8.94 18.95
N TYR A 300 -19.46 8.39 19.71
CA TYR A 300 -20.90 8.67 19.56
C TYR A 300 -21.21 10.17 19.51
N ARG A 301 -20.63 10.97 20.41
CA ARG A 301 -20.86 12.42 20.43
C ARG A 301 -20.50 13.10 19.09
N SER A 302 -19.35 12.75 18.52
CA SER A 302 -18.90 13.33 17.24
C SER A 302 -19.79 12.88 16.09
N HIS A 303 -20.20 11.60 16.10
CA HIS A 303 -21.11 11.03 15.11
C HIS A 303 -22.47 11.74 15.13
N ASP A 304 -23.05 11.89 16.31
CA ASP A 304 -24.36 12.51 16.51
C ASP A 304 -24.34 13.99 16.13
N ASN A 305 -23.24 14.70 16.41
CA ASN A 305 -23.09 16.10 16.02
C ASN A 305 -23.07 16.27 14.49
N ASN A 306 -22.35 15.39 13.77
CA ASN A 306 -22.33 15.40 12.32
C ASN A 306 -23.69 15.06 11.71
N ASN A 307 -24.38 14.06 12.28
CA ASN A 307 -25.72 13.74 11.80
C ASN A 307 -26.70 14.89 12.04
N ARG A 308 -26.62 15.59 13.18
CA ARG A 308 -27.45 16.78 13.43
C ARG A 308 -27.14 17.91 12.44
N LEU A 309 -25.86 18.15 12.16
CA LEU A 309 -25.43 19.16 11.19
C LEU A 309 -25.99 18.89 9.79
N LEU A 310 -26.07 17.63 9.39
CA LEU A 310 -26.53 17.21 8.06
C LEU A 310 -28.03 16.83 8.00
N GLY A 311 -28.74 16.87 9.13
CA GLY A 311 -30.18 16.55 9.20
C GLY A 311 -30.53 15.06 9.22
N TYR A 312 -29.58 14.16 9.53
CA TYR A 312 -29.80 12.70 9.55
C TYR A 312 -30.22 12.12 10.92
N GLY A 313 -30.40 12.95 11.95
CA GLY A 313 -30.83 12.49 13.28
C GLY A 313 -29.81 11.52 13.93
N ASN A 314 -30.25 10.35 14.39
CA ASN A 314 -29.36 9.32 14.96
C ASN A 314 -29.07 8.16 14.00
N GLU A 315 -29.68 8.16 12.81
CA GLU A 315 -29.62 7.04 11.86
C GLU A 315 -28.58 7.24 10.76
N GLY A 316 -28.11 8.47 10.55
CA GLY A 316 -27.07 8.78 9.56
C GLY A 316 -25.78 8.01 9.79
N THR A 317 -25.15 7.62 8.69
CA THR A 317 -23.88 6.88 8.64
C THR A 317 -22.76 7.75 8.08
N GLU A 318 -21.50 7.31 8.26
CA GLU A 318 -20.36 7.98 7.65
C GLU A 318 -20.42 7.98 6.11
N LEU A 319 -21.12 6.99 5.51
CA LEU A 319 -21.37 6.94 4.07
C LEU A 319 -22.32 8.04 3.61
N ASP A 320 -23.38 8.32 4.38
CA ASP A 320 -24.32 9.41 4.06
C ASP A 320 -23.60 10.76 4.07
N TRP A 321 -22.63 10.97 4.97
CA TRP A 321 -21.84 12.19 5.01
C TRP A 321 -21.01 12.38 3.75
N ILE A 322 -20.40 11.31 3.26
CA ILE A 322 -19.59 11.32 2.03
C ILE A 322 -20.47 11.62 0.82
N MET A 323 -21.60 10.94 0.70
CA MET A 323 -22.54 11.17 -0.40
C MET A 323 -23.09 12.60 -0.39
N ARG A 324 -23.32 13.18 0.80
CA ARG A 324 -23.87 14.53 0.94
C ARG A 324 -22.88 15.64 0.64
N CYS A 325 -21.61 15.45 0.97
CA CYS A 325 -20.60 16.52 0.95
C CYS A 325 -19.66 16.43 -0.27
N SER A 326 -20.01 15.68 -1.31
CA SER A 326 -19.24 15.69 -2.56
C SER A 326 -20.04 15.46 -3.83
N LYS A 327 -19.48 15.87 -4.96
CA LYS A 327 -20.05 15.64 -6.30
C LYS A 327 -19.64 14.29 -6.87
N HIS A 328 -18.35 13.96 -6.77
CA HIS A 328 -17.79 12.70 -7.24
C HIS A 328 -17.27 11.89 -6.05
N GLN A 329 -17.70 10.63 -5.94
CA GLN A 329 -17.22 9.68 -4.94
C GLN A 329 -16.50 8.52 -5.62
N LEU A 330 -15.31 8.19 -5.10
CA LEU A 330 -14.57 6.98 -5.45
C LEU A 330 -14.35 6.13 -4.20
N PHE A 331 -15.04 5.01 -4.09
CA PHE A 331 -14.97 4.09 -2.96
C PHE A 331 -14.05 2.92 -3.28
N PHE A 332 -12.95 2.79 -2.54
CA PHE A 332 -12.15 1.56 -2.52
C PHE A 332 -12.77 0.59 -1.51
N TYR A 333 -13.46 -0.43 -2.04
CA TYR A 333 -14.32 -1.30 -1.24
C TYR A 333 -13.85 -2.76 -1.30
N ASP A 334 -13.91 -3.44 -0.16
CA ASP A 334 -13.60 -4.86 -0.01
C ASP A 334 -14.52 -5.43 1.09
N SER A 335 -15.60 -6.11 0.69
CA SER A 335 -16.60 -6.62 1.64
C SER A 335 -16.00 -7.64 2.61
N ALA A 336 -15.03 -8.44 2.15
CA ALA A 336 -14.41 -9.49 2.95
C ALA A 336 -13.50 -8.95 4.06
N GLN A 337 -13.24 -7.65 4.11
CA GLN A 337 -12.50 -7.00 5.18
C GLN A 337 -13.41 -6.29 6.21
N SER A 338 -14.73 -6.47 6.13
CA SER A 338 -15.63 -6.11 7.21
C SER A 338 -15.45 -7.06 8.40
N ILE A 339 -15.13 -6.49 9.56
CA ILE A 339 -14.73 -7.26 10.76
C ILE A 339 -15.40 -6.75 12.04
N ARG A 340 -16.29 -5.75 11.96
CA ARG A 340 -16.94 -5.14 13.13
C ARG A 340 -18.41 -4.84 12.91
N PRO A 341 -19.26 -4.94 13.95
CA PRO A 341 -20.64 -4.49 13.90
C PRO A 341 -20.82 -3.00 13.56
N SER A 342 -19.82 -2.18 13.88
CA SER A 342 -19.80 -0.75 13.55
C SER A 342 -19.66 -0.47 12.07
N ASP A 343 -19.09 -1.40 11.32
CA ASP A 343 -18.93 -1.26 9.88
C ASP A 343 -20.31 -1.21 9.21
N ILE A 344 -20.42 -0.43 8.14
CA ILE A 344 -21.64 -0.37 7.35
C ILE A 344 -21.86 -1.74 6.68
N PRO A 345 -23.05 -2.35 6.80
CA PRO A 345 -23.32 -3.65 6.20
C PRO A 345 -23.11 -3.66 4.69
N GLN A 346 -22.60 -4.77 4.16
CA GLN A 346 -22.41 -4.96 2.73
C GLN A 346 -23.69 -4.67 1.92
N SER A 347 -24.87 -5.04 2.44
CA SER A 347 -26.16 -4.82 1.77
C SER A 347 -26.47 -3.34 1.51
N VAL A 348 -25.90 -2.40 2.26
CA VAL A 348 -26.04 -0.96 2.01
C VAL A 348 -25.22 -0.56 0.79
N PHE A 349 -23.97 -1.03 0.70
CA PHE A 349 -23.13 -0.81 -0.47
C PHE A 349 -23.70 -1.47 -1.72
N ASP A 350 -24.23 -2.68 -1.61
CA ASP A 350 -24.81 -3.40 -2.74
C ASP A 350 -26.04 -2.68 -3.32
N LYS A 351 -26.88 -2.08 -2.46
CA LYS A 351 -27.96 -1.19 -2.91
C LYS A 351 -27.45 0.05 -3.64
N LEU A 352 -26.37 0.66 -3.18
CA LEU A 352 -25.78 1.82 -3.86
C LEU A 352 -25.19 1.44 -5.22
N LYS A 353 -24.50 0.30 -5.31
CA LYS A 353 -23.87 -0.16 -6.57
C LYS A 353 -24.86 -0.32 -7.72
N VAL A 354 -26.12 -0.66 -7.42
CA VAL A 354 -27.17 -0.83 -8.43
C VAL A 354 -27.94 0.45 -8.75
N ASN A 355 -27.67 1.56 -8.05
CA ASN A 355 -28.32 2.84 -8.33
C ASN A 355 -27.91 3.38 -9.70
N THR A 356 -28.83 4.09 -10.36
CA THR A 356 -28.54 4.79 -11.61
C THR A 356 -27.42 5.82 -11.40
N GLY A 357 -26.36 5.73 -12.19
CA GLY A 357 -25.18 6.61 -12.06
C GLY A 357 -24.07 6.08 -11.15
N SER A 358 -24.29 4.91 -10.52
CA SER A 358 -23.21 4.18 -9.85
C SER A 358 -22.48 3.25 -10.81
N HIS A 359 -21.17 3.11 -10.62
CA HIS A 359 -20.32 2.23 -11.43
C HIS A 359 -19.45 1.35 -10.55
N VAL A 360 -19.22 0.10 -10.98
CA VAL A 360 -18.33 -0.84 -10.30
C VAL A 360 -17.18 -1.18 -11.24
N ILE A 361 -15.97 -1.10 -10.71
CA ILE A 361 -14.73 -1.44 -11.40
C ILE A 361 -14.01 -2.49 -10.55
N GLU A 362 -13.61 -3.60 -11.16
CA GLU A 362 -12.89 -4.68 -10.47
C GLU A 362 -11.39 -4.61 -10.76
N LEU A 363 -10.59 -4.73 -9.70
CA LEU A 363 -9.16 -4.97 -9.71
C LEU A 363 -8.90 -6.45 -9.44
N THR A 364 -8.12 -7.06 -10.31
CA THR A 364 -7.83 -8.51 -10.29
C THR A 364 -6.36 -8.80 -10.01
N SER A 365 -5.47 -7.82 -10.23
CA SER A 365 -4.03 -7.99 -10.01
C SER A 365 -3.67 -8.02 -8.52
N GLN A 366 -2.99 -9.07 -8.06
CA GLN A 366 -2.50 -9.19 -6.68
C GLN A 366 -1.05 -8.73 -6.56
N LEU A 367 -0.81 -7.68 -5.76
CA LEU A 367 0.49 -6.99 -5.67
C LEU A 367 1.24 -7.22 -4.35
N ARG A 368 0.53 -7.56 -3.27
CA ARG A 368 1.12 -7.64 -1.92
C ARG A 368 1.86 -8.94 -1.64
N ALA A 369 1.13 -10.07 -1.67
CA ALA A 369 1.69 -11.37 -1.31
C ALA A 369 2.36 -12.00 -2.53
N LYS A 370 3.63 -12.39 -2.42
CA LYS A 370 4.35 -13.09 -3.50
C LYS A 370 3.79 -14.49 -3.80
N GLY A 371 2.88 -14.99 -2.94
CA GLY A 371 2.07 -16.18 -3.22
C GLY A 371 0.93 -15.94 -4.21
N GLY A 372 0.73 -14.70 -4.65
CA GLY A 372 -0.21 -14.32 -5.70
C GLY A 372 -1.67 -14.59 -5.33
N VAL A 373 -2.52 -14.62 -6.36
CA VAL A 373 -3.96 -14.90 -6.23
C VAL A 373 -4.21 -16.31 -5.69
N ASP A 374 -3.33 -17.27 -5.99
CA ASP A 374 -3.46 -18.66 -5.56
C ASP A 374 -3.34 -18.79 -4.04
N TYR A 375 -2.41 -18.07 -3.40
CA TYR A 375 -2.32 -18.03 -1.94
C TYR A 375 -3.58 -17.43 -1.30
N ILE A 376 -4.09 -16.33 -1.86
CA ILE A 376 -5.29 -15.67 -1.33
C ILE A 376 -6.50 -16.60 -1.40
N ARG A 377 -6.70 -17.25 -2.56
CA ARG A 377 -7.76 -18.23 -2.79
C ARG A 377 -7.60 -19.46 -1.91
N PHE A 378 -6.37 -19.93 -1.71
CA PHE A 378 -6.05 -21.06 -0.85
C PHE A 378 -6.50 -20.78 0.59
N VAL A 379 -6.06 -19.67 1.18
CA VAL A 379 -6.42 -19.30 2.57
C VAL A 379 -7.93 -19.08 2.70
N ASP A 380 -8.56 -18.44 1.72
CA ASP A 380 -10.02 -18.24 1.71
C ASP A 380 -10.76 -19.58 1.76
N ARG A 381 -10.39 -20.54 0.92
CA ARG A 381 -11.00 -21.87 0.91
C ARG A 381 -10.65 -22.67 2.16
N LEU A 382 -9.42 -22.57 2.66
CA LEU A 382 -8.97 -23.25 3.86
C LEU A 382 -9.82 -22.84 5.06
N LEU A 383 -10.00 -21.54 5.28
CA LEU A 383 -10.70 -21.02 6.45
C LEU A 383 -12.23 -21.11 6.33
N ASN A 384 -12.75 -21.32 5.12
CA ASN A 384 -14.17 -21.59 4.89
C ASN A 384 -14.51 -23.10 4.74
N HIS A 385 -13.54 -23.99 4.97
CA HIS A 385 -13.71 -25.44 4.76
C HIS A 385 -14.21 -25.81 3.35
N GLN A 386 -13.63 -25.18 2.33
CA GLN A 386 -13.97 -25.37 0.90
C GLN A 386 -12.82 -26.03 0.11
N LEU A 387 -11.77 -26.49 0.78
CA LEU A 387 -10.71 -27.28 0.14
C LEU A 387 -11.14 -28.75 0.02
N PRO A 388 -10.92 -29.40 -1.13
CA PRO A 388 -11.11 -30.85 -1.27
C PRO A 388 -10.26 -31.62 -0.25
N GLU A 389 -10.73 -32.78 0.22
CA GLU A 389 -9.96 -33.64 1.14
C GLU A 389 -8.63 -34.13 0.53
N VAL A 390 -8.60 -34.33 -0.79
CA VAL A 390 -7.43 -34.78 -1.55
C VAL A 390 -6.55 -33.63 -2.06
N ALA A 391 -6.78 -32.40 -1.60
CA ALA A 391 -5.97 -31.27 -2.06
C ALA A 391 -4.55 -31.35 -1.46
N GLU A 392 -3.56 -31.16 -2.32
CA GLU A 392 -2.16 -31.08 -1.91
C GLU A 392 -1.90 -29.83 -1.04
N PRO A 393 -0.90 -29.88 -0.14
CA PRO A 393 -0.48 -28.70 0.60
C PRO A 393 -0.08 -27.54 -0.32
N PHE A 394 -0.38 -26.32 0.11
CA PHE A 394 0.03 -25.13 -0.64
C PHE A 394 1.55 -25.08 -0.77
N ASN A 395 2.02 -24.91 -2.02
CA ASN A 395 3.43 -24.80 -2.33
C ASN A 395 3.64 -23.76 -3.43
N ALA A 396 4.50 -22.78 -3.16
CA ALA A 396 4.92 -21.77 -4.13
C ALA A 396 6.39 -21.44 -3.92
N THR A 397 7.17 -21.39 -5.00
CA THR A 397 8.60 -21.05 -4.94
C THR A 397 8.84 -19.61 -4.47
N THR A 398 7.84 -18.74 -4.65
CA THR A 398 7.90 -17.32 -4.34
C THR A 398 7.32 -16.96 -2.97
N TYR A 399 6.76 -17.93 -2.22
CA TYR A 399 6.07 -17.66 -0.96
C TYR A 399 6.28 -18.75 0.09
N ASP A 400 6.78 -18.36 1.26
CA ASP A 400 7.13 -19.28 2.33
C ASP A 400 5.99 -19.41 3.36
N LEU A 401 5.08 -20.37 3.12
CA LEU A 401 4.00 -20.72 4.05
C LEU A 401 4.36 -21.98 4.86
N LYS A 402 4.35 -21.87 6.19
CA LYS A 402 4.70 -22.99 7.08
C LYS A 402 3.81 -23.06 8.31
N LEU A 403 3.50 -24.29 8.75
CA LEU A 403 2.83 -24.57 10.01
C LEU A 403 3.85 -25.07 11.04
N PHE A 404 3.80 -24.52 12.25
CA PHE A 404 4.71 -24.85 13.36
C PHE A 404 3.96 -25.62 14.45
N LYS A 405 4.60 -26.65 15.00
CA LYS A 405 4.10 -27.39 16.17
C LYS A 405 4.54 -26.79 17.49
N ASN A 406 5.66 -26.06 17.49
CA ASN A 406 6.24 -25.48 18.69
C ASN A 406 6.38 -23.96 18.54
N MET A 407 5.89 -23.23 19.54
CA MET A 407 5.88 -21.77 19.53
C MET A 407 7.30 -21.18 19.54
N SER A 408 8.21 -21.79 20.33
CA SER A 408 9.59 -21.30 20.45
C SER A 408 10.34 -21.38 19.11
N GLU A 409 10.11 -22.44 18.35
CA GLU A 409 10.71 -22.62 17.03
C GLU A 409 10.21 -21.57 16.03
N MET A 410 8.90 -21.28 16.02
CA MET A 410 8.35 -20.22 15.17
C MET A 410 8.97 -18.86 15.49
N VAL A 411 9.11 -18.54 16.78
CA VAL A 411 9.74 -17.30 17.25
C VAL A 411 11.19 -17.21 16.79
N ASP A 412 11.96 -18.29 16.90
CA ASP A 412 13.37 -18.30 16.51
C ASP A 412 13.55 -18.13 15.00
N VAL A 413 12.73 -18.80 14.16
CA VAL A 413 12.75 -18.59 12.71
C VAL A 413 12.35 -17.16 12.35
N LEU A 414 11.31 -16.61 12.97
CA LEU A 414 10.91 -15.22 12.74
C LEU A 414 12.00 -14.23 13.14
N ARG A 415 12.79 -14.52 14.18
CA ARG A 415 13.92 -13.67 14.60
C ARG A 415 15.01 -13.60 13.54
N LEU A 416 15.28 -14.72 12.88
CA LEU A 416 16.19 -14.76 11.74
C LEU A 416 15.63 -13.93 10.57
N LYS A 417 14.33 -14.05 10.27
CA LYS A 417 13.67 -13.24 9.23
C LYS A 417 13.62 -11.75 9.54
N GLU A 418 13.46 -11.36 10.81
CA GLU A 418 13.57 -9.96 11.23
C GLU A 418 14.99 -9.42 10.99
N SER A 419 16.02 -10.24 11.21
CA SER A 419 17.41 -9.83 11.01
C SER A 419 17.76 -9.70 9.53
N GLU A 420 17.19 -10.56 8.69
CA GLU A 420 17.46 -10.63 7.24
C GLU A 420 16.66 -9.59 6.44
N TYR A 421 15.36 -9.45 6.72
CA TYR A 421 14.43 -8.62 5.94
C TYR A 421 13.83 -7.45 6.72
N GLY A 422 13.89 -7.48 8.06
CA GLY A 422 13.08 -6.57 8.89
C GLY A 422 11.58 -6.80 8.74
N LEU A 423 10.79 -6.03 9.50
CA LEU A 423 9.32 -6.07 9.48
C LEU A 423 8.72 -7.48 9.56
N SER A 424 9.31 -8.33 10.39
CA SER A 424 8.79 -9.64 10.74
C SER A 424 8.12 -9.55 12.11
N ARG A 425 6.80 -9.74 12.17
CA ARG A 425 6.02 -9.54 13.42
C ARG A 425 5.06 -10.70 13.65
N MET A 426 4.76 -10.96 14.92
CA MET A 426 3.72 -11.90 15.31
C MET A 426 2.39 -11.18 15.55
N MET A 427 1.29 -11.85 15.23
CA MET A 427 -0.06 -11.37 15.47
C MET A 427 -0.98 -12.53 15.80
N ALA A 428 -2.08 -12.22 16.49
CA ALA A 428 -3.06 -13.19 16.89
C ALA A 428 -4.48 -12.62 16.84
N GLY A 429 -5.47 -13.52 16.75
CA GLY A 429 -6.86 -13.18 17.03
C GLY A 429 -7.09 -13.00 18.54
N TYR A 430 -8.28 -12.54 18.93
CA TYR A 430 -8.58 -12.10 20.29
C TYR A 430 -8.85 -13.24 21.29
N GLY A 431 -8.00 -14.27 21.31
CA GLY A 431 -8.11 -15.45 22.17
C GLY A 431 -7.70 -15.25 23.63
N TRP A 432 -7.18 -14.07 23.99
CA TRP A 432 -6.69 -13.76 25.33
C TRP A 432 -7.11 -12.38 25.83
N LYS A 433 -7.28 -12.28 27.15
CA LYS A 433 -7.47 -11.02 27.86
C LYS A 433 -6.21 -10.16 27.79
N TRP A 434 -6.37 -8.85 27.65
CA TRP A 434 -5.26 -7.89 27.65
C TRP A 434 -4.92 -7.40 29.07
N LYS A 435 -4.25 -8.26 29.83
CA LYS A 435 -3.76 -8.02 31.20
C LYS A 435 -2.55 -7.09 31.22
N SER A 436 -1.65 -7.22 30.24
CA SER A 436 -0.39 -6.46 30.15
C SER A 436 -0.59 -4.96 30.01
N LYS A 437 -1.80 -4.52 29.63
CA LYS A 437 -2.18 -3.11 29.53
C LYS A 437 -2.04 -2.36 30.86
N ASN A 438 -2.31 -3.03 31.97
CA ASN A 438 -2.37 -2.40 33.30
C ASN A 438 -1.36 -2.98 34.30
N ALA A 439 -0.63 -4.03 33.93
CA ALA A 439 0.31 -4.72 34.80
C ALA A 439 1.44 -5.35 33.97
N ASN A 440 2.60 -5.57 34.58
CA ASN A 440 3.72 -6.25 33.91
C ASN A 440 3.55 -7.77 34.00
N VAL A 441 2.52 -8.31 33.36
CA VAL A 441 2.19 -9.74 33.32
C VAL A 441 1.92 -10.17 31.88
N PRO A 442 2.23 -11.43 31.52
CA PRO A 442 1.91 -11.95 30.20
C PRO A 442 0.40 -12.05 29.96
N ASP A 443 0.01 -11.84 28.71
CA ASP A 443 -1.37 -12.01 28.25
C ASP A 443 -1.66 -13.47 27.89
N ALA A 444 -0.68 -14.13 27.29
CA ALA A 444 -0.70 -15.53 26.91
C ALA A 444 0.61 -16.23 27.29
N ILE A 445 0.52 -17.51 27.62
CA ILE A 445 1.67 -18.40 27.79
C ILE A 445 1.43 -19.60 26.88
N ILE A 446 2.26 -19.76 25.85
CA ILE A 446 2.13 -20.81 24.83
C ILE A 446 3.46 -21.55 24.74
N ASP A 447 3.48 -22.86 24.98
CA ASP A 447 4.71 -23.68 25.06
C ASP A 447 5.80 -23.07 25.97
N GLY A 448 5.40 -22.45 27.08
CA GLY A 448 6.30 -21.76 28.01
C GLY A 448 6.79 -20.38 27.54
N ILE A 449 6.37 -19.92 26.36
CA ILE A 449 6.67 -18.57 25.86
C ILE A 449 5.62 -17.59 26.37
N GLU A 450 6.07 -16.62 27.16
CA GLU A 450 5.29 -15.48 27.61
C GLU A 450 5.12 -14.45 26.48
N LEU A 451 3.88 -14.13 26.14
CA LEU A 451 3.50 -13.18 25.09
C LEU A 451 2.69 -12.03 25.68
N THR A 452 2.89 -10.83 25.14
CA THR A 452 2.11 -9.63 25.48
C THR A 452 1.54 -9.00 24.24
N TRP A 453 0.32 -8.48 24.30
CA TRP A 453 -0.25 -7.63 23.26
C TRP A 453 0.59 -6.36 23.05
N ASN A 454 0.43 -5.77 21.87
CA ASN A 454 1.06 -4.53 21.46
C ASN A 454 0.96 -3.42 22.54
N ARG A 455 2.07 -2.76 22.87
CA ARG A 455 2.13 -1.73 23.93
C ARG A 455 1.69 -0.36 23.44
N VAL A 456 1.90 -0.08 22.16
CA VAL A 456 1.47 1.18 21.53
C VAL A 456 0.28 0.95 20.58
N PRO A 457 -0.70 1.87 20.55
CA PRO A 457 -1.89 1.70 19.72
C PRO A 457 -1.70 2.14 18.25
N HIS A 458 -0.61 2.86 17.95
CA HIS A 458 -0.31 3.41 16.64
C HIS A 458 1.15 3.14 16.30
N ASP A 459 1.40 2.90 15.01
CA ASP A 459 2.75 2.64 14.48
C ASP A 459 3.51 1.52 15.21
N TRP A 460 2.76 0.54 15.70
CA TRP A 460 3.29 -0.55 16.51
C TRP A 460 4.36 -1.36 15.77
N ILE A 461 4.11 -1.65 14.48
CA ILE A 461 4.98 -2.47 13.64
C ILE A 461 6.41 -1.89 13.58
N ASN A 462 6.53 -0.57 13.53
CA ASN A 462 7.81 0.13 13.48
C ASN A 462 8.39 0.40 14.88
N SER A 463 7.57 0.35 15.94
CA SER A 463 7.97 0.70 17.30
C SER A 463 8.76 -0.38 18.06
N THR A 464 8.62 -1.64 17.67
CA THR A 464 9.24 -2.77 18.38
C THR A 464 9.80 -3.79 17.40
N LYS A 465 10.86 -4.50 17.82
CA LYS A 465 11.38 -5.70 17.16
C LYS A 465 11.21 -6.94 18.05
N ASP A 466 10.59 -6.78 19.22
CA ASP A 466 10.36 -7.89 20.14
C ASP A 466 9.24 -8.78 19.59
N LEU A 467 9.60 -9.98 19.18
CA LEU A 467 8.63 -10.95 18.67
C LEU A 467 7.68 -11.44 19.76
N LYS A 468 8.03 -11.33 21.05
CA LYS A 468 7.11 -11.68 22.14
C LYS A 468 5.97 -10.67 22.31
N GLU A 469 6.07 -9.52 21.66
CA GLU A 469 4.98 -8.58 21.52
C GLU A 469 4.12 -8.95 20.29
N ILE A 470 2.84 -9.23 20.50
CA ILE A 470 1.90 -9.66 19.45
C ILE A 470 0.93 -8.54 19.07
N GLY A 471 0.78 -8.34 17.76
CA GLY A 471 -0.20 -7.42 17.21
C GLY A 471 -1.60 -8.02 17.17
N CYS A 472 -2.61 -7.16 17.18
CA CYS A 472 -3.98 -7.54 16.84
C CYS A 472 -4.32 -6.99 15.45
N ILE A 473 -5.48 -7.39 14.92
CA ILE A 473 -5.94 -6.92 13.62
C ILE A 473 -5.94 -5.39 13.49
N HIS A 474 -6.22 -4.62 14.54
CA HIS A 474 -6.27 -3.14 14.45
C HIS A 474 -4.91 -2.47 14.40
N THR A 475 -3.86 -3.12 14.88
CA THR A 475 -2.49 -2.56 14.84
C THR A 475 -1.72 -2.99 13.60
N VAL A 476 -2.13 -4.08 12.96
CA VAL A 476 -1.53 -4.57 11.71
C VAL A 476 -2.30 -4.12 10.45
N GLN A 477 -3.55 -3.67 10.61
CA GLN A 477 -4.35 -3.21 9.48
C GLN A 477 -3.74 -1.96 8.86
N GLY A 478 -3.53 -2.03 7.54
CA GLY A 478 -2.87 -0.96 6.78
C GLY A 478 -1.34 -0.99 6.86
N TYR A 479 -0.73 -2.12 7.24
CA TYR A 479 0.70 -2.34 7.11
C TYR A 479 0.99 -3.66 6.39
N ASP A 480 2.13 -3.70 5.72
CA ASP A 480 2.67 -4.89 5.07
C ASP A 480 3.92 -5.36 5.81
N LEU A 481 3.98 -6.66 6.12
CA LEU A 481 5.09 -7.32 6.81
C LEU A 481 5.89 -8.15 5.80
N ASN A 482 7.21 -8.21 5.94
CA ASN A 482 7.99 -9.11 5.07
C ASN A 482 7.68 -10.56 5.39
N TYR A 483 7.66 -10.90 6.69
CA TYR A 483 7.17 -12.17 7.21
C TYR A 483 6.13 -11.95 8.31
N ALA A 484 5.05 -12.72 8.26
CA ALA A 484 3.98 -12.67 9.25
C ALA A 484 3.98 -13.94 10.10
N GLY A 485 4.00 -13.83 11.43
CA GLY A 485 3.65 -14.92 12.34
C GLY A 485 2.18 -14.80 12.74
N VAL A 486 1.34 -15.79 12.44
CA VAL A 486 -0.10 -15.78 12.76
C VAL A 486 -0.41 -16.88 13.76
N ILE A 487 -0.89 -16.48 14.93
CA ILE A 487 -1.30 -17.38 16.01
C ILE A 487 -2.83 -17.49 15.99
N PHE A 488 -3.34 -18.69 15.71
CA PHE A 488 -4.73 -19.06 15.88
C PHE A 488 -4.99 -19.35 17.36
N GLY A 489 -5.71 -18.44 18.01
CA GLY A 489 -5.93 -18.43 19.46
C GLY A 489 -7.08 -19.32 19.93
N ASN A 490 -7.39 -19.22 21.23
CA ASN A 490 -8.38 -20.05 21.91
C ASN A 490 -9.82 -19.88 21.41
N GLU A 491 -10.11 -18.79 20.71
CA GLU A 491 -11.43 -18.45 20.21
C GLU A 491 -11.82 -19.20 18.93
N ILE A 492 -10.87 -19.78 18.20
CA ILE A 492 -11.10 -20.45 16.91
C ILE A 492 -10.71 -21.92 17.03
N LYS A 493 -11.67 -22.81 16.76
CA LYS A 493 -11.52 -24.26 16.98
C LYS A 493 -12.07 -25.03 15.79
N TYR A 494 -11.73 -26.31 15.71
CA TYR A 494 -12.27 -27.22 14.70
C TYR A 494 -13.16 -28.28 15.36
N ASP A 495 -14.35 -28.49 14.78
CA ASP A 495 -15.23 -29.60 15.11
C ASP A 495 -14.98 -30.74 14.10
N ALA A 496 -14.30 -31.78 14.56
CA ALA A 496 -13.96 -32.95 13.75
C ALA A 496 -15.19 -33.81 13.39
N VAL A 497 -16.32 -33.67 14.09
CA VAL A 497 -17.55 -34.43 13.84
C VAL A 497 -18.37 -33.75 12.74
N ASN A 498 -18.56 -32.44 12.85
CA ASN A 498 -19.33 -31.64 11.88
C ASN A 498 -18.46 -31.13 10.72
N HIS A 499 -17.16 -31.38 10.77
CA HIS A 499 -16.16 -30.93 9.79
C HIS A 499 -16.17 -29.42 9.57
N GLU A 500 -16.29 -28.63 10.64
CA GLU A 500 -16.34 -27.18 10.52
C GLU A 500 -15.47 -26.43 11.53
N ILE A 501 -15.00 -25.26 11.12
CA ILE A 501 -14.40 -24.30 12.05
C ILE A 501 -15.52 -23.58 12.79
N TYR A 502 -15.44 -23.48 14.11
CA TYR A 502 -16.40 -22.72 14.92
C TYR A 502 -15.68 -21.74 15.86
N ILE A 503 -16.42 -20.73 16.34
CA ILE A 503 -15.90 -19.71 17.23
C ILE A 503 -16.41 -19.92 18.65
N ASP A 504 -15.48 -20.09 19.58
CA ASP A 504 -15.73 -20.11 21.01
C ASP A 504 -15.86 -18.68 21.54
N LYS A 505 -17.11 -18.21 21.64
CA LYS A 505 -17.44 -16.84 22.05
C LYS A 505 -16.94 -16.52 23.47
N GLU A 506 -16.80 -17.49 24.36
CA GLU A 506 -16.29 -17.26 25.72
C GLU A 506 -14.80 -16.90 25.73
N ASN A 507 -14.08 -17.36 24.71
CA ASN A 507 -12.66 -17.08 24.51
C ASN A 507 -12.40 -15.90 23.54
N TYR A 508 -13.44 -15.22 23.05
CA TYR A 508 -13.29 -14.04 22.20
C TYR A 508 -13.34 -12.72 22.98
N TYR A 509 -12.20 -12.03 23.09
CA TYR A 509 -12.03 -10.87 23.97
C TYR A 509 -12.05 -9.49 23.28
N ASP A 510 -12.40 -9.38 21.98
CA ASP A 510 -12.70 -8.05 21.38
C ASP A 510 -14.07 -7.56 21.82
N THR A 511 -14.09 -6.83 22.93
CA THR A 511 -15.29 -6.21 23.52
C THR A 511 -16.11 -5.36 22.56
N LYS A 512 -15.52 -4.82 21.47
CA LYS A 512 -16.26 -4.05 20.45
C LYS A 512 -16.63 -4.88 19.23
N GLY A 513 -15.88 -5.96 18.98
CA GLY A 513 -16.08 -6.89 17.87
C GLY A 513 -17.32 -7.78 18.02
N SER A 514 -17.84 -7.95 19.25
CA SER A 514 -19.02 -8.78 19.53
C SER A 514 -20.29 -8.00 19.93
N VAL A 515 -20.23 -6.66 19.93
CA VAL A 515 -21.32 -5.80 20.44
C VAL A 515 -22.58 -5.94 19.61
N GLY A 516 -23.64 -6.45 20.24
CA GLY A 516 -24.95 -6.64 19.61
C GLY A 516 -24.91 -7.63 18.45
N ILE A 517 -24.04 -8.64 18.54
CA ILE A 517 -24.08 -9.83 17.68
C ILE A 517 -24.81 -10.94 18.44
N ASP A 518 -26.02 -11.24 17.99
CA ASP A 518 -26.85 -12.31 18.51
C ASP A 518 -26.68 -13.60 17.69
N ASP A 519 -26.38 -13.48 16.40
CA ASP A 519 -26.15 -14.60 15.48
C ASP A 519 -24.68 -15.09 15.57
N PRO A 520 -24.43 -16.34 16.00
CA PRO A 520 -23.08 -16.93 16.03
C PRO A 520 -22.39 -16.96 14.66
N ASN A 521 -23.15 -17.09 13.57
CA ASN A 521 -22.57 -17.12 12.21
C ASN A 521 -21.96 -15.78 11.82
N GLN A 522 -22.58 -14.67 12.22
CA GLN A 522 -22.02 -13.34 12.00
C GLN A 522 -20.70 -13.14 12.76
N LEU A 523 -20.59 -13.65 14.00
CA LEU A 523 -19.32 -13.61 14.73
C LEU A 523 -18.27 -14.48 14.05
N LYS A 524 -18.65 -15.69 13.59
CA LYS A 524 -17.77 -16.59 12.82
C LYS A 524 -17.21 -15.91 11.59
N GLU A 525 -18.06 -15.25 10.79
CA GLU A 525 -17.62 -14.53 9.59
C GLU A 525 -16.59 -13.44 9.92
N TYR A 526 -16.82 -12.62 10.96
CA TYR A 526 -15.85 -11.59 11.36
C TYR A 526 -14.51 -12.18 11.82
N VAL A 527 -14.52 -13.25 12.62
CA VAL A 527 -13.29 -13.87 13.08
C VAL A 527 -12.53 -14.53 11.93
N ILE A 528 -13.22 -15.21 11.00
CA ILE A 528 -12.59 -15.74 9.78
C ILE A 528 -11.98 -14.62 8.94
N ASN A 529 -12.69 -13.51 8.74
CA ASN A 529 -12.16 -12.35 8.00
C ASN A 529 -10.94 -11.73 8.71
N ILE A 530 -10.90 -11.71 10.05
CA ILE A 530 -9.73 -11.29 10.83
C ILE A 530 -8.53 -12.20 10.51
N TYR A 531 -8.69 -13.52 10.58
CA TYR A 531 -7.61 -14.47 10.29
C TYR A 531 -7.13 -14.42 8.84
N LYS A 532 -8.05 -14.37 7.87
CA LYS A 532 -7.71 -14.15 6.45
C LYS A 532 -6.87 -12.88 6.29
N THR A 533 -7.34 -11.78 6.87
CA THR A 533 -6.64 -10.49 6.78
C THR A 533 -5.26 -10.53 7.40
N MET A 534 -5.04 -11.26 8.50
CA MET A 534 -3.73 -11.46 9.10
C MET A 534 -2.81 -12.33 8.22
N MET A 535 -3.33 -13.44 7.69
CA MET A 535 -2.56 -14.32 6.80
C MET A 535 -2.11 -13.61 5.52
N TYR A 536 -2.87 -12.63 5.02
CA TYR A 536 -2.51 -11.84 3.84
C TYR A 536 -1.46 -10.75 4.07
N ARG A 537 -0.96 -10.56 5.30
CA ARG A 537 -0.02 -9.48 5.63
C ARG A 537 1.43 -9.78 5.25
N GLY A 538 1.81 -11.05 5.18
CA GLY A 538 3.16 -11.46 4.80
C GLY A 538 3.39 -11.29 3.30
N ILE A 539 4.40 -10.50 2.91
CA ILE A 539 4.83 -10.31 1.52
C ILE A 539 5.60 -11.52 1.02
N LEU A 540 6.59 -11.98 1.79
CA LEU A 540 7.50 -13.08 1.44
C LEU A 540 7.04 -14.42 2.02
N GLY A 541 6.33 -14.40 3.15
CA GLY A 541 5.86 -15.62 3.78
C GLY A 541 4.99 -15.38 5.02
N THR A 542 4.26 -16.42 5.39
CA THR A 542 3.41 -16.47 6.58
C THR A 542 3.68 -17.75 7.35
N TYR A 543 3.97 -17.63 8.63
CA TYR A 543 4.18 -18.73 9.55
C TYR A 543 3.00 -18.84 10.49
N VAL A 544 2.47 -20.04 10.62
CA VAL A 544 1.22 -20.30 11.34
C VAL A 544 1.52 -21.14 12.57
N TYR A 545 0.94 -20.76 13.70
CA TYR A 545 0.83 -21.58 14.89
C TYR A 545 -0.65 -21.66 15.29
N VAL A 546 -1.10 -22.83 15.74
CA VAL A 546 -2.50 -23.07 16.09
C VAL A 546 -2.55 -23.68 17.48
N VAL A 547 -3.31 -23.06 18.39
CA VAL A 547 -3.43 -23.54 19.78
C VAL A 547 -4.30 -24.79 19.86
N ASP A 548 -5.43 -24.82 19.16
CA ASP A 548 -6.35 -25.97 19.12
C ASP A 548 -5.74 -27.14 18.32
N ASP A 549 -5.65 -28.32 18.93
CA ASP A 549 -4.98 -29.48 18.33
C ASP A 549 -5.75 -30.05 17.11
N GLU A 550 -7.09 -30.07 17.17
CA GLU A 550 -7.93 -30.52 16.05
C GLU A 550 -7.82 -29.57 14.85
N LEU A 551 -7.87 -28.26 15.09
CA LEU A 551 -7.65 -27.26 14.04
C LEU A 551 -6.23 -27.34 13.48
N ARG A 552 -5.22 -27.59 14.31
CA ARG A 552 -3.84 -27.81 13.85
C ARG A 552 -3.77 -29.05 12.97
N GLY A 553 -4.45 -30.13 13.34
CA GLY A 553 -4.60 -31.35 12.56
C GLY A 553 -5.21 -31.08 11.19
N TYR A 554 -6.34 -30.36 11.15
CA TYR A 554 -6.98 -29.93 9.91
C TYR A 554 -6.06 -29.08 9.01
N LEU A 555 -5.44 -28.03 9.55
CA LEU A 555 -4.54 -27.14 8.79
C LEU A 555 -3.29 -27.88 8.28
N SER A 556 -2.77 -28.86 9.02
CA SER A 556 -1.58 -29.62 8.63
C SER A 556 -1.77 -30.51 7.39
N LYS A 557 -3.02 -30.79 7.00
CA LYS A 557 -3.33 -31.48 5.74
C LYS A 557 -3.01 -30.61 4.51
N TYR A 558 -3.06 -29.28 4.69
CA TYR A 558 -3.01 -28.32 3.58
C TYR A 558 -1.85 -27.32 3.70
N ILE A 559 -1.18 -27.26 4.84
CA ILE A 559 -0.01 -26.42 5.07
C ILE A 559 1.14 -27.33 5.49
N ASN A 560 2.27 -27.22 4.79
CA ASN A 560 3.47 -27.98 5.11
C ASN A 560 3.92 -27.72 6.55
N LEU A 561 3.97 -28.80 7.33
CA LEU A 561 4.55 -28.79 8.67
C LEU A 561 6.06 -28.56 8.55
N LYS A 562 6.57 -27.62 9.33
CA LYS A 562 8.02 -27.54 9.51
C LYS A 562 8.48 -28.78 10.31
N GLY A 563 9.37 -29.54 9.70
CA GLY A 563 9.96 -30.76 10.27
C GLY A 563 11.16 -30.48 11.15
#